data_AF-A0A316P8A9-F1
#
_entry.id   AF-A0A316P8A9-F1
#
_cell.length_a   1.000
_cell.length_b   1.000
_cell.length_c   1.000
_cell.angle_alpha   90.00
_cell.angle_beta   90.00
_cell.angle_gamma   90.00
#
_symmetry.space_group_name_H-M   'P 1'
#
loop_
_entity.id
_entity.type
_entity.pdbx_description
1 polymer ?
#
loop_
_entity_poly.entity_id
_entity_poly.type
_entity_poly.pdbx_seq_one_letter_code
_entity_poly.pdbx_strand_id
1 'polypeptide(L)'
;MINGNILDTYIQGSELSGIMIAYVFCAFPFATVFCEDLDNKYIRYELIRSNLKRYVVTKIAFIYLTAILVMVLGTILFLLSGRIAGGDWVNESVGCMNVLLNGSYSILLKKEHYFLYCVMYSLQLGLLSGLLSVLAGYFSLYIHNRVTVLALPIIIYQILIECSGNTIYTVFIFRAYNRPMNKDWESFSLILLISIIPTILLGCLIYKKIQKRL
;
A
#
# COMPACT_ATOMS: atom_id res chain seq x y z
N MET A 1 6.02 15.99 18.93
CA MET A 1 6.16 15.38 20.27
C MET A 1 5.70 13.94 20.14
N ILE A 2 6.57 12.97 20.40
CA ILE A 2 6.14 11.58 20.58
C ILE A 2 5.41 11.59 21.92
N ASN A 3 4.07 11.65 21.91
CA ASN A 3 3.33 11.20 23.08
C ASN A 3 3.88 9.80 23.35
N GLY A 4 4.35 9.51 24.56
CA GLY A 4 5.10 8.28 24.90
C GLY A 4 4.41 6.95 24.61
N ASN A 5 3.35 6.93 23.80
CA ASN A 5 2.61 5.83 23.23
C ASN A 5 2.99 5.63 21.75
N ILE A 6 3.74 4.56 21.46
CA ILE A 6 4.19 4.20 20.10
C ILE A 6 3.01 3.84 19.21
N LEU A 7 2.02 3.11 19.73
CA LEU A 7 0.85 2.66 18.95
C LEU A 7 0.03 3.86 18.47
N ASP A 8 -0.28 4.81 19.36
CA ASP A 8 -1.07 5.99 19.00
C ASP A 8 -0.32 6.87 17.99
N THR A 9 1.00 7.05 18.17
CA THR A 9 1.84 7.79 17.21
C THR A 9 1.84 7.13 15.83
N TYR A 10 1.93 5.80 15.77
CA TYR A 10 1.88 5.05 14.52
C TYR A 10 0.52 5.21 13.83
N ILE A 11 -0.58 5.05 14.56
CA ILE A 11 -1.92 5.21 14.00
C ILE A 11 -2.12 6.64 13.48
N GLN A 12 -1.81 7.67 14.28
CA GLN A 12 -1.92 9.06 13.82
C GLN A 12 -1.06 9.34 12.58
N GLY A 13 0.18 8.81 12.54
CA GLY A 13 1.05 8.93 11.37
C GLY A 13 0.49 8.24 10.11
N SER A 14 -0.20 7.11 10.29
CA SER A 14 -0.86 6.37 9.21
C SER A 14 -2.19 7.00 8.73
N GLU A 15 -2.81 7.85 9.55
CA GLU A 15 -4.10 8.47 9.23
C GLU A 15 -3.95 9.87 8.63
N LEU A 16 -2.89 10.59 9.01
CA LEU A 16 -2.59 11.94 8.55
C LEU A 16 -1.78 11.90 7.24
N SER A 17 -1.22 13.05 6.84
CA SER A 17 -0.42 13.22 5.62
C SER A 17 0.81 12.31 5.53
N GLY A 18 1.26 11.72 6.64
CA GLY A 18 2.40 10.80 6.67
C GLY A 18 2.24 9.59 5.76
N ILE A 19 1.02 9.05 5.64
CA ILE A 19 0.78 7.89 4.78
C ILE A 19 0.88 8.20 3.29
N MET A 20 0.56 9.43 2.88
CA MET A 20 0.67 9.86 1.49
C MET A 20 2.13 9.84 1.03
N ILE A 21 3.04 10.29 1.90
CA ILE A 21 4.48 10.26 1.66
C ILE A 21 4.96 8.79 1.62
N ALA A 22 4.47 7.94 2.52
CA ALA A 22 4.79 6.51 2.51
C ALA A 22 4.39 5.82 1.19
N TYR A 23 3.24 6.19 0.60
CA TYR A 23 2.84 5.66 -0.71
C TYR A 23 3.79 6.07 -1.85
N VAL A 24 4.33 7.29 -1.82
CA VAL A 24 5.36 7.70 -2.78
C VAL A 24 6.60 6.83 -2.62
N PHE A 25 7.08 6.62 -1.39
CA PHE A 25 8.24 5.76 -1.14
C PHE A 25 8.00 4.30 -1.54
N CYS A 26 6.76 3.80 -1.44
CA CYS A 26 6.41 2.47 -1.92
C CYS A 26 6.41 2.37 -3.46
N ALA A 27 6.03 3.44 -4.15
CA ALA A 27 6.00 3.51 -5.61
C ALA A 27 7.37 3.85 -6.22
N PHE A 28 8.21 4.58 -5.48
CA PHE A 28 9.51 5.09 -5.91
C PHE A 28 10.43 4.05 -6.57
N PRO A 29 10.56 2.82 -6.06
CA PRO A 29 11.50 1.86 -6.62
C PRO A 29 11.15 1.39 -8.03
N PHE A 30 9.85 1.22 -8.35
CA PHE A 30 9.46 0.52 -9.57
C PHE A 30 8.27 1.10 -10.36
N ALA A 31 7.63 2.19 -9.93
CA ALA A 31 6.51 2.77 -10.67
C ALA A 31 6.93 3.33 -12.06
N THR A 32 8.18 3.74 -12.22
CA THR A 32 8.73 4.28 -13.47
C THR A 32 9.33 3.22 -14.41
N VAL A 33 9.34 1.94 -14.03
CA VAL A 33 9.99 0.89 -14.82
C VAL A 33 9.45 0.81 -16.24
N PHE A 34 8.13 0.94 -16.41
CA PHE A 34 7.52 0.85 -17.75
C PHE A 34 7.90 2.02 -18.66
N CYS A 35 7.98 3.25 -18.14
CA CYS A 35 8.42 4.39 -18.95
C CYS A 35 9.93 4.29 -19.24
N GLU A 36 10.74 3.86 -18.29
CA GLU A 36 12.19 3.70 -18.49
C GLU A 36 12.52 2.61 -19.51
N ASP A 37 11.81 1.47 -19.46
CA ASP A 37 11.99 0.39 -20.42
C ASP A 37 11.58 0.84 -21.85
N LEU A 38 10.54 1.67 -21.97
CA LEU A 38 10.08 2.23 -23.25
C LEU A 38 11.06 3.26 -23.82
N ASP A 39 11.44 4.25 -23.01
CA ASP A 39 12.29 5.36 -23.44
C ASP A 39 13.68 4.88 -23.88
N ASN A 40 14.24 3.90 -23.17
CA ASN A 40 15.55 3.31 -23.47
C ASN A 40 15.50 2.15 -24.49
N LYS A 41 14.31 1.82 -25.01
CA LYS A 41 14.07 0.66 -25.92
C LYS A 41 14.47 -0.70 -25.33
N TYR A 42 14.63 -0.80 -24.01
CA TYR A 42 14.96 -2.05 -23.32
C TYR A 42 13.87 -3.11 -23.45
N ILE A 43 12.61 -2.70 -23.67
CA ILE A 43 11.50 -3.63 -23.92
C ILE A 43 11.81 -4.60 -25.06
N ARG A 44 12.48 -4.16 -26.15
CA ARG A 44 12.79 -5.06 -27.27
C ARG A 44 13.74 -6.18 -26.87
N TYR A 45 14.75 -5.87 -26.05
CA TYR A 45 15.70 -6.86 -25.55
C TYR A 45 15.03 -7.85 -24.59
N GLU A 46 14.16 -7.37 -23.71
CA GLU A 46 13.41 -8.24 -22.79
C GLU A 46 12.38 -9.13 -23.53
N LEU A 47 11.80 -8.65 -24.63
CA LEU A 47 10.87 -9.40 -25.47
C LEU A 47 11.54 -10.47 -26.34
N ILE A 48 12.78 -10.25 -26.78
CA ILE A 48 13.54 -11.27 -27.50
C ILE A 48 13.80 -12.47 -26.58
N ARG A 49 14.01 -12.23 -25.29
CA ARG A 49 14.26 -13.28 -24.29
C ARG A 49 12.98 -13.88 -23.69
N SER A 50 11.84 -13.16 -23.75
CA SER A 50 10.60 -13.58 -23.10
C SER A 50 9.33 -13.11 -23.81
N ASN A 51 8.24 -13.87 -23.70
CA ASN A 51 6.95 -13.44 -24.25
C ASN A 51 6.42 -12.18 -23.53
N LEU A 52 5.75 -11.29 -24.26
CA LEU A 52 5.15 -10.05 -23.72
C LEU A 52 4.25 -10.29 -22.50
N LYS A 53 3.46 -11.38 -22.51
CA LYS A 53 2.60 -11.75 -21.37
C LYS A 53 3.42 -12.01 -20.10
N ARG A 54 4.53 -12.74 -20.22
CA ARG A 54 5.39 -13.09 -19.09
C ARG A 54 6.08 -11.84 -18.54
N TYR A 55 6.60 -10.98 -19.42
CA TYR A 55 7.19 -9.68 -19.06
C TYR A 55 6.24 -8.84 -18.20
N VAL A 56 5.01 -8.60 -18.68
CA VAL A 56 4.03 -7.76 -17.96
C VAL A 56 3.67 -8.35 -16.61
N VAL A 57 3.38 -9.65 -16.54
CA VAL A 57 3.04 -10.33 -15.28
C VAL A 57 4.19 -10.24 -14.28
N THR A 58 5.44 -10.48 -14.71
CA THR A 58 6.59 -10.41 -13.81
C THR A 58 6.83 -9.01 -13.28
N LYS A 59 6.73 -7.97 -14.12
CA LYS A 59 6.99 -6.58 -13.71
C LYS A 59 5.89 -6.08 -12.77
N ILE A 60 4.62 -6.40 -13.03
CA ILE A 60 3.52 -6.05 -12.12
C ILE A 60 3.65 -6.77 -10.78
N ALA A 61 3.93 -8.07 -10.79
CA ALA A 61 4.17 -8.82 -9.56
C ALA A 61 5.31 -8.21 -8.75
N PHE A 62 6.39 -7.78 -9.43
CA PHE A 62 7.52 -7.15 -8.77
C PHE A 62 7.17 -5.78 -8.18
N ILE A 63 6.49 -4.90 -8.93
CA ILE A 63 6.02 -3.60 -8.42
C ILE A 63 5.11 -3.79 -7.19
N TYR A 64 4.18 -4.74 -7.26
CA TYR A 64 3.21 -4.98 -6.20
C TYR A 64 3.87 -5.55 -4.93
N LEU A 65 4.72 -6.58 -5.08
CA LEU A 65 5.41 -7.21 -3.94
C LEU A 65 6.42 -6.26 -3.28
N THR A 66 7.17 -5.49 -4.07
CA THR A 66 8.15 -4.54 -3.54
C THR A 66 7.47 -3.41 -2.77
N ALA A 67 6.34 -2.89 -3.24
CA ALA A 67 5.57 -1.89 -2.50
C ALA A 67 5.07 -2.40 -1.13
N ILE A 68 4.58 -3.64 -1.07
CA ILE A 68 4.18 -4.28 0.20
C ILE A 68 5.38 -4.42 1.14
N LEU A 69 6.51 -4.93 0.62
CA LEU A 69 7.73 -5.13 1.41
C LEU A 69 8.27 -3.81 1.96
N VAL A 70 8.30 -2.75 1.15
CA VAL A 70 8.75 -1.42 1.57
C VAL A 70 7.84 -0.89 2.68
N MET A 71 6.52 -1.05 2.57
CA MET A 71 5.59 -0.63 3.62
C MET A 71 5.83 -1.40 4.93
N VAL A 72 5.87 -2.73 4.87
CA VAL A 72 6.05 -3.58 6.07
C VAL A 72 7.41 -3.31 6.72
N LEU A 73 8.50 -3.27 5.95
CA LEU A 73 9.84 -2.98 6.47
C LEU A 73 9.93 -1.56 7.06
N GLY A 74 9.34 -0.57 6.38
CA GLY A 74 9.27 0.80 6.90
C GLY A 74 8.57 0.88 8.25
N THR A 75 7.47 0.15 8.42
CA THR A 75 6.78 0.09 9.72
C THR A 75 7.59 -0.64 10.79
N ILE A 76 8.28 -1.74 10.47
CA ILE A 76 9.15 -2.43 11.42
C ILE A 76 10.26 -1.50 11.89
N LEU A 77 10.90 -0.77 10.98
CA LEU A 77 11.94 0.21 11.32
C LEU A 77 11.41 1.33 12.21
N PHE A 78 10.20 1.83 11.93
CA PHE A 78 9.54 2.84 12.75
C PHE A 78 9.21 2.33 14.16
N LEU A 79 8.72 1.10 14.29
CA LEU A 79 8.43 0.52 15.60
C LEU A 79 9.71 0.28 16.40
N LEU A 80 10.77 -0.23 15.76
CA LEU A 80 12.07 -0.44 16.42
C LEU A 80 12.70 0.89 16.86
N SER A 81 12.63 1.94 16.04
CA SER A 81 13.15 3.25 16.42
C SER A 81 12.38 3.85 17.60
N GLY A 82 11.04 3.72 17.61
CA GLY A 82 10.20 4.12 18.74
C GLY A 82 10.55 3.38 20.02
N ARG A 83 10.88 2.08 19.93
CA ARG A 83 11.30 1.27 21.07
C ARG A 83 12.69 1.64 21.58
N ILE A 84 13.65 1.92 20.69
CA ILE A 84 14.99 2.39 21.09
C ILE A 84 14.91 3.78 21.74
N ALA A 85 13.99 4.64 21.28
CA ALA A 85 13.75 5.95 21.87
C ALA A 85 13.08 5.91 23.25
N GLY A 86 12.76 4.73 23.78
CA GLY A 86 12.21 4.56 25.13
C GLY A 86 10.71 4.82 25.24
N GLY A 87 9.96 4.77 24.13
CA GLY A 87 8.49 4.89 24.15
C GLY A 87 7.80 3.65 24.71
N ASP A 88 6.75 3.86 25.50
CA ASP A 88 5.84 2.79 25.92
C ASP A 88 4.93 2.36 24.76
N TRP A 89 4.49 1.10 24.78
CA TRP A 89 3.65 0.55 23.71
C TRP A 89 2.25 1.19 23.69
N VAL A 90 1.65 1.33 24.87
CA VAL A 90 0.31 1.86 25.09
C VAL A 90 0.32 2.64 26.39
N ASN A 91 -0.37 3.78 26.40
CA ASN A 91 -0.69 4.51 27.61
C ASN A 91 -2.21 4.68 27.67
N GLU A 92 -2.87 4.09 28.67
CA GLU A 92 -4.35 4.03 28.78
C GLU A 92 -4.99 5.42 28.93
N SER A 93 -4.22 6.41 29.40
CA SER A 93 -4.69 7.78 29.60
C SER A 93 -4.86 8.57 28.30
N VAL A 94 -4.27 8.11 27.19
CA VAL A 94 -4.24 8.83 25.90
C VAL A 94 -4.30 7.82 24.73
N GLY A 95 -5.39 7.80 23.95
CA GLY A 95 -5.33 7.26 22.59
C GLY A 95 -6.57 6.58 22.00
N CYS A 96 -6.42 6.16 20.74
CA CYS A 96 -7.44 5.48 19.93
C CYS A 96 -7.78 4.03 20.33
N MET A 97 -7.39 3.57 21.52
CA MET A 97 -7.48 2.14 21.91
C MET A 97 -8.91 1.59 21.82
N ASN A 98 -9.93 2.37 22.22
CA ASN A 98 -11.34 1.98 22.10
C ASN A 98 -11.79 1.78 20.65
N VAL A 99 -11.29 2.60 19.72
CA VAL A 99 -11.59 2.48 18.28
C VAL A 99 -10.88 1.27 17.69
N LEU A 100 -9.61 1.06 18.06
CA LEU A 100 -8.80 -0.07 17.58
C LEU A 100 -9.33 -1.42 18.08
N LEU A 101 -9.84 -1.48 19.32
CA LEU A 101 -10.45 -2.68 19.90
C LEU A 101 -11.76 -3.10 19.21
N ASN A 102 -12.48 -2.15 18.61
CA ASN A 102 -13.67 -2.42 17.80
C ASN A 102 -13.33 -2.86 16.36
N GLY A 103 -12.06 -2.69 15.96
CA GLY A 103 -11.56 -3.04 14.64
C GLY A 103 -11.23 -4.51 14.44
N SER A 104 -10.64 -4.76 13.27
CA SER A 104 -10.01 -6.03 12.92
C SER A 104 -8.79 -6.28 13.80
N TYR A 105 -8.50 -7.56 14.09
CA TYR A 105 -7.35 -7.99 14.91
C TYR A 105 -7.40 -7.58 16.38
N SER A 106 -8.57 -7.23 16.89
CA SER A 106 -8.82 -6.88 18.30
C SER A 106 -8.26 -7.91 19.30
N ILE A 107 -8.20 -9.19 18.94
CA ILE A 107 -7.62 -10.27 19.75
C ILE A 107 -6.12 -10.07 20.00
N LEU A 108 -5.37 -9.54 19.03
CA LEU A 108 -3.93 -9.27 19.17
C LEU A 108 -3.67 -8.13 20.15
N LEU A 109 -4.51 -7.10 20.13
CA LEU A 109 -4.45 -5.98 21.08
C LEU A 109 -4.79 -6.44 22.51
N LYS A 110 -5.81 -7.28 22.68
CA LYS A 110 -6.19 -7.85 23.99
C LYS A 110 -5.12 -8.76 24.60
N LYS A 111 -4.29 -9.39 23.76
CA LYS A 111 -3.15 -10.23 24.17
C LYS A 111 -1.84 -9.46 24.29
N GLU A 112 -1.88 -8.12 24.24
CA GLU A 112 -0.71 -7.24 24.31
C GLU A 112 0.34 -7.46 23.21
N HIS A 113 -0.05 -8.08 22.09
CA HIS A 113 0.81 -8.29 20.93
C HIS A 113 0.77 -7.08 19.98
N TYR A 114 1.11 -5.91 20.50
CA TYR A 114 1.04 -4.62 19.77
C TYR A 114 1.93 -4.58 18.52
N PHE A 115 3.13 -5.16 18.60
CA PHE A 115 4.04 -5.24 17.46
C PHE A 115 3.41 -6.00 16.29
N LEU A 116 2.82 -7.17 16.57
CA LEU A 116 2.21 -8.01 15.54
C LEU A 116 0.95 -7.35 14.95
N TYR A 117 0.18 -6.64 15.77
CA TYR A 117 -0.94 -5.83 15.29
C TYR A 117 -0.49 -4.79 14.27
N CYS A 118 0.57 -4.02 14.56
CA CYS A 118 1.08 -3.01 13.65
C CYS A 118 1.61 -3.61 12.33
N VAL A 119 2.23 -4.80 12.38
CA VAL A 119 2.67 -5.52 11.17
C VAL A 119 1.49 -6.00 10.33
N MET A 120 0.44 -6.53 10.94
CA MET A 120 -0.77 -6.94 10.21
C MET A 120 -1.48 -5.73 9.60
N TYR A 121 -1.52 -4.61 10.34
CA TYR A 121 -2.08 -3.37 9.83
C TYR A 121 -1.25 -2.81 8.66
N SER A 122 0.09 -2.80 8.78
CA SER A 122 0.96 -2.34 7.70
C SER A 122 0.90 -3.23 6.46
N LEU A 123 0.63 -4.52 6.62
CA LEU A 123 0.38 -5.43 5.51
C LEU A 123 -0.90 -5.02 4.76
N GLN A 124 -2.00 -4.70 5.45
CA GLN A 124 -3.23 -4.20 4.79
C GLN A 124 -2.98 -2.89 4.04
N LEU A 125 -2.27 -1.93 4.64
CA LEU A 125 -1.87 -0.70 3.99
C LEU A 125 -0.91 -0.93 2.81
N GLY A 126 -0.06 -1.96 2.91
CA GLY A 126 0.86 -2.39 1.87
C GLY A 126 0.12 -2.97 0.65
N LEU A 127 -0.99 -3.69 0.85
CA LEU A 127 -1.83 -4.15 -0.26
C LEU A 127 -2.39 -2.96 -1.06
N LEU A 128 -2.89 -1.94 -0.34
CA LEU A 128 -3.36 -0.70 -0.97
C LEU A 128 -2.23 0.05 -1.68
N SER A 129 -1.05 0.18 -1.04
CA SER A 129 0.11 0.85 -1.66
C SER A 129 0.57 0.11 -2.92
N GLY A 130 0.55 -1.22 -2.91
CA GLY A 130 0.84 -2.04 -4.08
C GLY A 130 -0.13 -1.77 -5.23
N LEU A 131 -1.43 -1.68 -4.95
CA LEU A 131 -2.43 -1.33 -5.96
C LEU A 131 -2.17 0.07 -6.55
N LEU A 132 -1.91 1.06 -5.70
CA LEU A 132 -1.59 2.43 -6.12
C LEU A 132 -0.30 2.49 -6.96
N SER A 133 0.73 1.72 -6.60
CA SER A 133 1.98 1.63 -7.37
C SER A 133 1.77 1.01 -8.75
N VAL A 134 0.92 -0.02 -8.87
CA VAL A 134 0.56 -0.62 -10.16
C VAL A 134 -0.26 0.36 -11.01
N LEU A 135 -1.16 1.14 -10.40
CA LEU A 135 -1.89 2.21 -11.08
C LEU A 135 -0.93 3.29 -11.60
N ALA A 136 0.03 3.74 -10.79
CA ALA A 136 1.06 4.68 -11.22
C ALA A 136 1.89 4.11 -12.39
N GLY A 137 2.25 2.82 -12.32
CA GLY A 137 2.92 2.10 -13.42
C GLY A 137 2.08 2.00 -14.71
N TYR A 138 0.75 1.91 -14.62
CA TYR A 138 -0.11 1.98 -15.80
C TYR A 138 -0.09 3.37 -16.44
N PHE A 139 -0.19 4.42 -15.63
CA PHE A 139 -0.17 5.80 -16.12
C PHE A 139 1.20 6.26 -16.61
N SER A 140 2.29 5.66 -16.10
CA SER A 140 3.64 5.92 -16.62
C SER A 140 3.79 5.54 -18.09
N LEU A 141 2.94 4.65 -18.61
CA LEU A 141 2.87 4.42 -20.06
C LEU A 141 2.40 5.67 -20.82
N TYR A 142 1.58 6.53 -20.24
CA TYR A 142 1.03 7.72 -20.94
C TYR A 142 1.86 8.98 -20.71
N ILE A 143 2.55 9.07 -19.58
CA ILE A 143 3.23 10.29 -19.14
C ILE A 143 4.75 10.08 -19.15
N HIS A 144 5.47 10.92 -19.89
CA HIS A 144 6.94 10.86 -19.96
C HIS A 144 7.64 11.48 -18.73
N ASN A 145 6.97 12.33 -17.97
CA ASN A 145 7.58 12.99 -16.81
C ASN A 145 7.56 12.09 -15.57
N ARG A 146 8.74 11.62 -15.15
CA ARG A 146 8.92 10.73 -13.99
C ARG A 146 8.39 11.32 -12.68
N VAL A 147 8.56 12.62 -12.47
CA VAL A 147 8.10 13.29 -11.24
C VAL A 147 6.57 13.22 -11.13
N THR A 148 5.87 13.40 -12.25
CA THR A 148 4.41 13.29 -12.26
C THR A 148 3.94 11.87 -11.98
N VAL A 149 4.65 10.85 -12.48
CA VAL A 149 4.34 9.43 -12.21
C VAL A 149 4.45 9.12 -10.71
N LEU A 150 5.48 9.66 -10.05
CA LEU A 150 5.67 9.47 -8.61
C LEU A 150 4.65 10.21 -7.75
N ALA A 151 4.02 11.27 -8.27
CA ALA A 151 2.93 11.97 -7.59
C ALA A 151 1.58 11.26 -7.75
N LEU A 152 1.41 10.37 -8.73
CA LEU A 152 0.14 9.71 -9.00
C LEU A 152 -0.42 8.88 -7.83
N PRO A 153 0.38 8.10 -7.07
CA PRO A 153 -0.14 7.39 -5.90
C PRO A 153 -0.87 8.32 -4.92
N ILE A 154 -0.33 9.53 -4.68
CA ILE A 154 -0.94 10.54 -3.82
C ILE A 154 -2.25 11.05 -4.43
N ILE A 155 -2.20 11.48 -5.69
CA ILE A 155 -3.35 12.08 -6.37
C ILE A 155 -4.50 11.07 -6.47
N ILE A 156 -4.21 9.83 -6.85
CA ILE A 156 -5.20 8.77 -6.95
C ILE A 156 -5.78 8.46 -5.57
N TYR A 157 -4.95 8.33 -4.54
CA TYR A 157 -5.42 8.09 -3.18
C TYR A 157 -6.34 9.22 -2.68
N GLN A 158 -5.97 10.48 -2.93
CA GLN A 158 -6.76 11.64 -2.54
C GLN A 158 -8.12 11.66 -3.26
N ILE A 159 -8.14 11.41 -4.57
CA ILE A 159 -9.38 11.30 -5.34
C ILE A 159 -10.25 10.17 -4.80
N LEU A 160 -9.66 9.02 -4.45
CA LEU A 160 -10.43 7.92 -3.90
C LEU A 160 -11.03 8.25 -2.52
N ILE A 161 -10.36 9.06 -1.70
CA ILE A 161 -10.91 9.57 -0.43
C ILE A 161 -12.02 10.60 -0.67
N GLU A 162 -11.88 11.49 -1.65
CA GLU A 162 -12.88 12.54 -1.91
C GLU A 162 -14.13 11.99 -2.63
N CYS A 163 -13.95 11.04 -3.55
CA CYS A 163 -15.04 10.34 -4.22
C CYS A 163 -15.72 9.30 -3.32
N SER A 164 -15.03 8.92 -2.25
CA SER A 164 -15.59 8.13 -1.17
C SER A 164 -16.64 8.99 -0.46
N GLY A 165 -17.90 8.88 -0.89
CA GLY A 165 -19.02 9.52 -0.20
C GLY A 165 -19.18 9.03 1.25
N ASN A 166 -20.33 9.27 1.87
CA ASN A 166 -20.58 8.94 3.28
C ASN A 166 -20.70 7.42 3.58
N THR A 167 -20.18 6.56 2.69
CA THR A 167 -20.21 5.11 2.82
C THR A 167 -18.89 4.61 3.40
N ILE A 168 -18.99 3.79 4.44
CA ILE A 168 -17.86 3.26 5.25
C ILE A 168 -16.91 2.33 4.45
N TYR A 169 -17.28 1.94 3.22
CA TYR A 169 -16.71 0.80 2.49
C TYR A 169 -15.78 1.12 1.31
N THR A 170 -15.22 2.33 1.24
CA THR A 170 -14.48 2.79 0.06
C THR A 170 -12.98 2.48 0.17
N VAL A 171 -12.13 3.45 0.49
CA VAL A 171 -10.69 3.27 0.72
C VAL A 171 -10.40 2.86 2.16
N PHE A 172 -11.29 3.28 3.06
CA PHE A 172 -11.12 3.07 4.49
C PHE A 172 -11.25 1.59 4.90
N ILE A 173 -11.71 0.70 4.00
CA ILE A 173 -11.75 -0.75 4.26
C ILE A 173 -10.36 -1.36 4.47
N PHE A 174 -9.31 -0.72 3.96
CA PHE A 174 -7.91 -1.12 4.17
C PHE A 174 -7.37 -0.68 5.55
N ARG A 175 -8.15 0.09 6.32
CA ARG A 175 -7.76 0.52 7.67
C ARG A 175 -8.17 -0.53 8.69
N ALA A 176 -7.24 -0.99 9.52
CA ALA A 176 -7.47 -2.11 10.44
C ALA A 176 -8.58 -1.83 11.49
N TYR A 177 -8.86 -0.57 11.82
CA TYR A 177 -9.95 -0.23 12.73
C TYR A 177 -11.35 -0.39 12.11
N ASN A 178 -11.45 -0.48 10.78
CA ASN A 178 -12.68 -0.85 10.12
C ASN A 178 -12.78 -2.37 10.08
N ARG A 179 -13.89 -2.90 10.60
CA ARG A 179 -14.16 -4.32 10.62
C ARG A 179 -15.27 -4.62 9.61
N PRO A 180 -14.94 -4.94 8.34
CA PRO A 180 -15.95 -5.20 7.33
C PRO A 180 -16.73 -6.50 7.60
N MET A 181 -16.09 -7.51 8.21
CA MET A 181 -16.70 -8.80 8.50
C MET A 181 -16.51 -9.22 9.95
N ASN A 182 -17.41 -10.11 10.42
CA ASN A 182 -17.41 -10.58 11.80
C ASN A 182 -16.18 -11.44 12.17
N LYS A 183 -15.43 -11.99 11.23
CA LYS A 183 -14.17 -12.69 11.52
C LYS A 183 -12.98 -11.96 10.90
N ASP A 184 -11.87 -11.93 11.63
CA ASP A 184 -10.64 -11.26 11.18
C ASP A 184 -10.07 -11.90 9.90
N TRP A 185 -10.14 -13.23 9.79
CA TRP A 185 -9.67 -13.95 8.60
C TRP A 185 -10.52 -13.65 7.36
N GLU A 186 -11.85 -13.57 7.52
CA GLU A 186 -12.77 -13.23 6.43
C GLU A 186 -12.54 -11.78 5.96
N SER A 187 -12.34 -10.85 6.91
CA SER A 187 -12.00 -9.45 6.60
C SER A 187 -10.68 -9.36 5.82
N PHE A 188 -9.65 -10.07 6.25
CA PHE A 188 -8.36 -10.09 5.57
C PHE A 188 -8.45 -10.67 4.15
N SER A 189 -9.16 -11.79 3.99
CA SER A 189 -9.33 -12.41 2.68
C SER A 189 -10.09 -11.50 1.71
N LEU A 190 -11.09 -10.75 2.20
CA LEU A 190 -11.83 -9.78 1.40
C LEU A 190 -10.92 -8.63 0.93
N ILE A 191 -10.10 -8.07 1.82
CA ILE A 191 -9.15 -7.00 1.49
C ILE A 191 -8.15 -7.47 0.43
N LEU A 192 -7.66 -8.69 0.57
CA LEU A 192 -6.74 -9.31 -0.39
C LEU A 192 -7.40 -9.44 -1.77
N LEU A 193 -8.65 -9.90 -1.84
CA LEU A 193 -9.40 -9.99 -3.10
C LEU A 193 -9.63 -8.61 -3.75
N ILE A 194 -10.01 -7.61 -2.96
CA ILE A 194 -10.21 -6.22 -3.43
C ILE A 194 -8.92 -5.64 -3.98
N SER A 195 -7.75 -6.04 -3.50
CA SER A 195 -6.47 -5.59 -4.06
C SER A 195 -6.03 -6.38 -5.30
N ILE A 196 -6.20 -7.71 -5.30
CA ILE A 196 -5.74 -8.57 -6.39
C ILE A 196 -6.60 -8.43 -7.65
N ILE A 197 -7.93 -8.32 -7.53
CA ILE A 197 -8.81 -8.25 -8.71
C ILE A 197 -8.49 -7.02 -9.59
N PRO A 198 -8.38 -5.80 -9.03
CA PRO A 198 -8.02 -4.62 -9.83
C PRO A 198 -6.59 -4.68 -10.36
N THR A 199 -5.62 -5.24 -9.62
CA THR A 199 -4.24 -5.38 -10.14
C THR A 199 -4.17 -6.31 -11.34
N ILE A 200 -4.94 -7.41 -11.36
CA ILE A 200 -5.04 -8.28 -12.54
C ILE A 200 -5.68 -7.53 -13.72
N LEU A 201 -6.76 -6.78 -13.48
CA LEU A 201 -7.42 -5.98 -14.51
C LEU A 201 -6.47 -4.94 -15.11
N LEU A 202 -5.73 -4.22 -14.27
CA LEU A 202 -4.70 -3.28 -14.69
C LEU A 202 -3.59 -3.97 -15.48
N GLY A 203 -3.20 -5.18 -15.10
CA GLY A 203 -2.24 -5.96 -15.88
C GLY A 203 -2.72 -6.30 -17.28
N CYS A 204 -4.00 -6.64 -17.44
CA CYS A 204 -4.59 -6.80 -18.77
C CYS A 204 -4.57 -5.50 -19.58
N LEU A 205 -4.81 -4.35 -18.95
CA LEU A 205 -4.77 -3.04 -19.61
C LEU A 205 -3.34 -2.63 -20.02
N ILE A 206 -2.36 -2.84 -19.15
CA ILE A 206 -0.93 -2.63 -19.42
C ILE A 206 -0.51 -3.50 -20.60
N TYR A 207 -0.85 -4.79 -20.59
CA TYR A 207 -0.56 -5.72 -21.68
C TYR A 207 -1.12 -5.24 -23.01
N LYS A 208 -2.42 -4.91 -23.07
CA LYS A 208 -3.06 -4.39 -24.29
C LYS A 208 -2.40 -3.11 -24.78
N LYS A 209 -1.97 -2.23 -23.88
CA LYS A 209 -1.35 -0.94 -24.23
C LYS A 209 0.05 -1.12 -24.79
N ILE A 210 0.88 -1.96 -24.16
CA ILE A 210 2.24 -2.24 -24.65
C ILE A 210 2.17 -2.97 -25.99
N GLN A 211 1.26 -3.93 -26.15
CA GLN A 211 1.06 -4.64 -27.43
C GLN A 211 0.72 -3.68 -28.59
N LYS A 212 -0.06 -2.62 -28.34
CA LYS A 212 -0.40 -1.62 -29.35
C LYS A 212 0.76 -0.69 -29.72
N ARG A 213 1.82 -0.62 -28.91
CA ARG A 213 2.97 0.28 -29.11
C ARG A 213 4.19 -0.39 -29.73
N LEU A 214 4.24 -1.72 -29.68
CA LEU A 214 5.26 -2.55 -30.32
C LEU A 214 4.92 -2.76 -31.78
#